data_AF-A0A0C2IBQ9-F1
#
_entry.id   AF-A0A0C2IBQ9-F1
#
_cell.length_a   1.000
_cell.length_b   1.000
_cell.length_c   1.000
_cell.angle_alpha   90.00
_cell.angle_beta   90.00
_cell.angle_gamma   90.00
#
_symmetry.space_group_name_H-M   'P 1'
#
loop_
_entity.id
_entity.type
_entity.pdbx_description
1 polymer ?
#
loop_
_entity_poly.entity_id
_entity_poly.type
_entity_poly.pdbx_seq_one_letter_code
_entity_poly.pdbx_strand_id
1 'polypeptide(L)'
;METKFRDHYEEIVNWVKLQTLIQLLACDQPKIHISVLRLINTVFEKTPKEFQQDLTEVILEKNDLRSIVLKNVQIHGKSLPDELLHELFLLQNMVLYKELEHFHSPTIIDDYQVNEFRNIVQLYEQDQLTNVILKKIGFKNPSIIQNDLADLSNLVIDSLTFYITKNPGVAYYPELGPSLLEIIILSVKSLTKLLQNFTPSGPIKCLPLLLEREDPFEEIVCKLIKNHRVFIKNFNAKNASQIKPAFCKKIKLALKRIPFDFDRFYSDLEKLDKNKISQIMNEEETRWKDMIKNHESVKSLRLLYAPRVEELIKKQTFDLMSQGISAEYIPVQKSKKSKEEKITLKLNTAQNGFEYTLDSGATPITVSLSEINRVYNGDAAKPFIDEKILKKIPISTLVVFDGKTDEKHAFSIEPTHHQIISDVINFAENKKIDDKWEPNSYPALMESLINILLMDLNEKDIPREPPPVPPPPPNFEFSVE
;
A
#
# COMPACT_ATOMS: atom_id res chain seq x y z
N MET A 1 -28.07 25.31 -21.55
CA MET A 1 -28.47 23.93 -21.92
C MET A 1 -28.84 23.12 -20.67
N GLU A 2 -28.16 23.34 -19.54
CA GLU A 2 -28.47 22.76 -18.22
C GLU A 2 -29.85 23.13 -17.65
N THR A 3 -30.34 24.36 -17.88
CA THR A 3 -31.66 24.82 -17.40
C THR A 3 -32.83 24.07 -18.04
N LYS A 4 -32.81 23.87 -19.36
CA LYS A 4 -33.85 23.09 -20.06
C LYS A 4 -33.87 21.62 -19.65
N PHE A 5 -32.74 21.06 -19.23
CA PHE A 5 -32.65 19.67 -18.80
C PHE A 5 -33.25 19.47 -17.39
N ARG A 6 -33.03 20.44 -16.49
CA ARG A 6 -33.65 20.48 -15.16
C ARG A 6 -35.18 20.51 -15.24
N ASP A 7 -35.71 21.32 -16.15
CA ASP A 7 -37.16 21.43 -16.37
C ASP A 7 -37.78 20.10 -16.86
N HIS A 8 -37.12 19.39 -17.78
CA HIS A 8 -37.60 18.09 -18.27
C HIS A 8 -37.40 16.96 -17.23
N TYR A 9 -36.37 17.04 -16.39
CA TYR A 9 -36.13 16.08 -15.30
C TYR A 9 -37.19 16.18 -14.21
N GLU A 10 -37.50 17.40 -13.75
CA GLU A 10 -38.59 17.63 -12.79
C GLU A 10 -39.93 17.20 -13.38
N GLU A 11 -40.17 17.43 -14.67
CA GLU A 11 -41.37 16.92 -15.36
C GLU A 11 -41.41 15.39 -15.46
N ILE A 12 -40.31 14.70 -15.78
CA ILE A 12 -40.27 13.23 -15.89
C ILE A 12 -40.43 12.56 -14.52
N VAL A 13 -39.78 13.07 -13.48
CA VAL A 13 -39.94 12.57 -12.10
C VAL A 13 -41.36 12.80 -11.58
N ASN A 14 -41.99 13.91 -11.97
CA ASN A 14 -43.40 14.21 -11.62
C ASN A 14 -44.41 13.41 -12.46
N TRP A 15 -44.15 13.15 -13.75
CA TRP A 15 -45.06 12.43 -14.65
C TRP A 15 -44.97 10.91 -14.50
N VAL A 16 -43.76 10.39 -14.33
CA VAL A 16 -43.52 8.96 -14.21
C VAL A 16 -43.41 8.64 -12.73
N LYS A 17 -44.56 8.31 -12.11
CA LYS A 17 -44.57 7.82 -10.73
C LYS A 17 -43.64 6.62 -10.64
N LEU A 18 -42.55 6.74 -9.87
CA LEU A 18 -41.56 5.69 -9.66
C LEU A 18 -42.21 4.36 -9.25
N GLN A 19 -43.27 4.41 -8.45
CA GLN A 19 -44.09 3.24 -8.08
C GLN A 19 -44.70 2.53 -9.28
N THR A 20 -45.16 3.26 -10.30
CA THR A 20 -45.72 2.67 -11.53
C THR A 20 -44.65 1.98 -12.36
N LEU A 21 -43.42 2.53 -12.42
CA LEU A 21 -42.30 1.84 -13.06
C LEU A 21 -41.93 0.54 -12.34
N ILE A 22 -41.88 0.60 -11.02
CA ILE A 22 -41.54 -0.55 -10.18
C ILE A 22 -42.59 -1.66 -10.30
N GLN A 23 -43.87 -1.31 -10.43
CA GLN A 23 -44.93 -2.28 -10.73
C GLN A 23 -44.73 -2.99 -12.08
N LEU A 24 -44.14 -2.33 -13.08
CA LEU A 24 -43.86 -2.95 -14.39
C LEU A 24 -42.73 -4.00 -14.31
N LEU A 25 -41.87 -3.94 -13.28
CA LEU A 25 -40.88 -4.97 -13.01
C LEU A 25 -41.51 -6.28 -12.52
N ALA A 26 -42.81 -6.32 -12.21
CA ALA A 26 -43.52 -7.57 -11.94
C ALA A 26 -43.90 -8.35 -13.21
N CYS A 27 -43.69 -7.77 -14.39
CA CYS A 27 -43.98 -8.41 -15.67
C CYS A 27 -42.85 -9.35 -16.08
N ASP A 28 -43.15 -10.60 -16.43
CA ASP A 28 -42.16 -11.65 -16.74
C ASP A 28 -41.40 -11.46 -18.09
N GLN A 29 -41.37 -10.24 -18.64
CA GLN A 29 -40.75 -9.93 -19.94
C GLN A 29 -39.40 -9.22 -19.77
N PRO A 30 -38.28 -9.81 -20.26
CA PRO A 30 -36.94 -9.24 -20.08
C PRO A 30 -36.77 -7.88 -20.76
N LYS A 31 -37.47 -7.63 -21.89
CA LYS A 31 -37.43 -6.33 -22.58
C LYS A 31 -38.03 -5.20 -21.74
N ILE A 32 -39.07 -5.51 -20.95
CA ILE A 32 -39.70 -4.57 -20.03
C ILE A 32 -38.75 -4.32 -18.86
N HIS A 33 -38.13 -5.36 -18.30
CA HIS A 33 -37.10 -5.22 -17.26
C HIS A 33 -35.96 -4.30 -17.70
N ILE A 34 -35.39 -4.52 -18.89
CA ILE A 34 -34.30 -3.69 -19.45
C ILE A 34 -34.77 -2.23 -19.57
N SER A 35 -35.95 -2.00 -20.15
CA SER A 35 -36.44 -0.64 -20.39
C SER A 35 -36.70 0.14 -19.10
N VAL A 36 -37.28 -0.54 -18.10
CA VAL A 36 -37.57 0.06 -16.80
C VAL A 36 -36.27 0.33 -16.03
N LEU A 37 -35.36 -0.64 -15.95
CA LEU A 37 -34.08 -0.45 -15.25
C LEU A 37 -33.24 0.63 -15.93
N ARG A 38 -33.20 0.66 -17.27
CA ARG A 38 -32.51 1.71 -18.02
C ARG A 38 -33.05 3.10 -17.69
N LEU A 39 -34.37 3.24 -17.61
CA LEU A 39 -34.98 4.52 -17.25
C LEU A 39 -34.59 4.93 -15.83
N ILE A 40 -34.66 4.01 -14.86
CA ILE A 40 -34.26 4.25 -13.47
C ILE A 40 -32.77 4.65 -13.39
N ASN A 41 -31.89 3.90 -14.04
CA ASN A 41 -30.45 4.17 -14.10
C ASN A 41 -30.17 5.52 -14.75
N THR A 42 -30.84 5.83 -15.88
CA THR A 42 -30.69 7.11 -16.59
C THR A 42 -31.15 8.28 -15.73
N VAL A 43 -32.25 8.13 -14.99
CA VAL A 43 -32.73 9.14 -14.05
C VAL A 43 -31.63 9.41 -13.02
N PHE A 44 -31.09 8.37 -12.37
CA PHE A 44 -30.01 8.51 -11.39
C PHE A 44 -28.73 9.15 -11.96
N GLU A 45 -28.24 8.69 -13.11
CA GLU A 45 -27.04 9.23 -13.75
C GLU A 45 -27.15 10.71 -14.11
N LYS A 46 -28.37 11.17 -14.42
CA LYS A 46 -28.66 12.54 -14.81
C LYS A 46 -29.04 13.45 -13.66
N THR A 47 -29.35 12.88 -12.49
CA THR A 47 -29.58 13.63 -11.25
C THR A 47 -28.28 14.32 -10.81
N PRO A 48 -28.31 15.63 -10.45
CA PRO A 48 -27.16 16.29 -9.85
C PRO A 48 -26.71 15.58 -8.57
N LYS A 49 -25.39 15.50 -8.33
CA LYS A 49 -24.80 14.79 -7.19
C LYS A 49 -25.43 15.15 -5.84
N GLU A 50 -25.78 16.41 -5.66
CA GLU A 50 -26.43 16.95 -4.45
C GLU A 50 -27.77 16.26 -4.11
N PHE A 51 -28.47 15.72 -5.10
CA PHE A 51 -29.77 15.05 -4.94
C PHE A 51 -29.69 13.53 -5.17
N GLN A 52 -28.51 12.99 -5.51
CA GLN A 52 -28.33 11.57 -5.76
C GLN A 52 -28.52 10.74 -4.47
N GLN A 53 -28.19 11.30 -3.30
CA GLN A 53 -28.45 10.66 -2.00
C GLN A 53 -29.93 10.46 -1.74
N ASP A 54 -30.71 11.54 -1.76
CA ASP A 54 -32.16 11.52 -1.54
C ASP A 54 -32.84 10.58 -2.54
N LEU A 55 -32.42 10.62 -3.80
CA LEU A 55 -32.95 9.74 -4.84
C LEU A 55 -32.61 8.27 -4.56
N THR A 56 -31.41 7.98 -4.08
CA THR A 56 -30.98 6.61 -3.73
C THR A 56 -31.81 6.06 -2.58
N GLU A 57 -32.05 6.87 -1.54
CA GLU A 57 -32.92 6.51 -0.41
C GLU A 57 -34.36 6.22 -0.88
N VAL A 58 -34.91 7.08 -1.74
CA VAL A 58 -36.25 6.89 -2.30
C VAL A 58 -36.34 5.63 -3.17
N ILE A 59 -35.38 5.42 -4.07
CA ILE A 59 -35.40 4.29 -5.01
C ILE A 59 -35.16 2.96 -4.30
N LEU A 60 -34.14 2.88 -3.44
CA LEU A 60 -33.70 1.62 -2.86
C LEU A 60 -34.45 1.25 -1.58
N GLU A 61 -34.73 2.21 -0.69
CA GLU A 61 -35.33 1.93 0.61
C GLU A 61 -36.85 2.07 0.58
N LYS A 62 -37.37 3.22 0.12
CA LYS A 62 -38.82 3.49 0.18
C LYS A 62 -39.64 2.67 -0.80
N ASN A 63 -39.05 2.23 -1.91
CA ASN A 63 -39.76 1.48 -2.95
C ASN A 63 -39.26 0.03 -3.14
N ASP A 64 -38.33 -0.43 -2.29
CA ASP A 64 -37.85 -1.82 -2.26
C ASP A 64 -37.43 -2.39 -3.64
N LEU A 65 -36.80 -1.54 -4.47
CA LEU A 65 -36.45 -1.89 -5.84
C LEU A 65 -35.55 -3.14 -5.89
N ARG A 66 -34.64 -3.31 -4.93
CA ARG A 66 -33.69 -4.44 -4.91
C ARG A 66 -34.42 -5.77 -4.77
N SER A 67 -35.31 -5.90 -3.79
CA SER A 67 -36.12 -7.11 -3.58
C SER A 67 -36.97 -7.45 -4.80
N ILE A 68 -37.58 -6.44 -5.42
CA ILE A 68 -38.40 -6.59 -6.62
C ILE A 68 -37.56 -7.07 -7.81
N VAL A 69 -36.36 -6.51 -7.99
CA VAL A 69 -35.41 -6.93 -9.02
C VAL A 69 -34.95 -8.37 -8.78
N LEU A 70 -34.53 -8.73 -7.57
CA LEU A 70 -34.13 -10.11 -7.25
C LEU A 70 -35.24 -11.13 -7.51
N LYS A 71 -36.48 -10.77 -7.17
CA LYS A 71 -37.63 -11.65 -7.24
C LYS A 71 -38.11 -11.86 -8.68
N ASN A 72 -38.18 -10.80 -9.46
CA ASN A 72 -38.83 -10.81 -10.77
C ASN A 72 -37.84 -10.89 -11.94
N VAL A 73 -36.62 -10.37 -11.77
CA VAL A 73 -35.55 -10.63 -12.72
C VAL A 73 -34.96 -11.98 -12.35
N GLN A 74 -35.14 -13.00 -13.20
CA GLN A 74 -34.58 -14.34 -13.00
C GLN A 74 -33.05 -14.32 -13.08
N ILE A 75 -32.39 -13.77 -12.05
CA ILE A 75 -30.93 -13.76 -11.97
C ILE A 75 -30.45 -15.22 -11.74
N HIS A 76 -31.28 -16.09 -11.17
CA HIS A 76 -30.97 -17.50 -10.92
C HIS A 76 -31.12 -18.40 -12.18
N GLY A 77 -29.99 -18.77 -12.79
CA GLY A 77 -29.88 -20.04 -13.54
C GLY A 77 -30.08 -20.01 -15.06
N LYS A 78 -30.35 -18.85 -15.68
CA LYS A 78 -30.29 -18.67 -17.14
C LYS A 78 -29.24 -17.63 -17.50
N SER A 79 -28.61 -17.78 -18.67
CA SER A 79 -27.77 -16.72 -19.24
C SER A 79 -28.63 -15.47 -19.41
N LEU A 80 -28.37 -14.45 -18.60
CA LEU A 80 -29.02 -13.14 -18.74
C LEU A 80 -28.54 -12.50 -20.05
N PRO A 81 -29.39 -11.75 -20.77
CA PRO A 81 -28.95 -10.91 -21.88
C PRO A 81 -27.89 -9.91 -21.41
N ASP A 82 -26.86 -9.66 -22.22
CA ASP A 82 -25.78 -8.72 -21.91
C ASP A 82 -26.30 -7.32 -21.57
N GLU A 83 -27.37 -6.88 -22.25
CA GLU A 83 -28.04 -5.61 -21.96
C GLU A 83 -28.64 -5.57 -20.55
N LEU A 84 -29.26 -6.65 -20.10
CA LEU A 84 -29.84 -6.73 -18.76
C LEU A 84 -28.75 -6.80 -17.69
N LEU A 85 -27.64 -7.51 -17.97
CA LEU A 85 -26.46 -7.52 -17.10
C LEU A 85 -25.85 -6.13 -16.96
N HIS A 86 -25.84 -5.34 -18.03
CA HIS A 86 -25.40 -3.95 -17.99
C HIS A 86 -26.29 -3.10 -17.07
N GLU A 87 -27.61 -3.20 -17.22
CA GLU A 87 -28.52 -2.41 -16.38
C GLU A 87 -28.44 -2.82 -14.90
N LEU A 88 -28.23 -4.11 -14.60
CA LEU A 88 -27.99 -4.59 -13.23
C LEU A 88 -26.65 -4.10 -12.67
N PHE A 89 -25.61 -4.01 -13.51
CA PHE A 89 -24.33 -3.44 -13.12
C PHE A 89 -24.45 -1.95 -12.77
N LEU A 90 -25.23 -1.17 -13.55
CA LEU A 90 -25.49 0.24 -13.23
C LEU A 90 -26.29 0.39 -11.93
N LEU A 91 -27.31 -0.45 -11.73
CA LEU A 91 -28.08 -0.48 -10.48
C LEU A 91 -27.17 -0.81 -9.28
N GLN A 92 -26.25 -1.77 -9.41
CA GLN A 92 -25.26 -2.07 -8.38
C GLN A 92 -24.37 -0.86 -8.09
N ASN A 93 -23.96 -0.09 -9.11
CA ASN A 93 -23.18 1.12 -8.89
C ASN A 93 -23.97 2.18 -8.09
N MET A 94 -25.30 2.25 -8.24
CA MET A 94 -26.14 3.07 -7.37
C MET A 94 -26.10 2.60 -5.91
N VAL A 95 -26.18 1.29 -5.67
CA VAL A 95 -26.02 0.72 -4.32
C VAL A 95 -24.67 1.09 -3.73
N LEU A 96 -23.59 0.90 -4.51
CA LEU A 96 -22.24 1.22 -4.07
C LEU A 96 -22.02 2.72 -3.88
N TYR A 97 -22.69 3.58 -4.65
CA TYR A 97 -22.58 5.03 -4.52
C TYR A 97 -22.94 5.48 -3.10
N LYS A 98 -24.06 4.99 -2.55
CA LYS A 98 -24.48 5.25 -1.16
C LYS A 98 -23.37 4.92 -0.17
N GLU A 99 -22.83 3.70 -0.27
CA GLU A 99 -21.77 3.22 0.62
C GLU A 99 -20.48 4.03 0.50
N LEU A 100 -20.08 4.36 -0.73
CA LEU A 100 -18.86 5.12 -1.00
C LEU A 100 -18.96 6.56 -0.50
N GLU A 101 -20.14 7.19 -0.58
CA GLU A 101 -20.33 8.50 0.00
C GLU A 101 -20.22 8.48 1.53
N HIS A 102 -20.82 7.50 2.21
CA HIS A 102 -20.63 7.31 3.66
C HIS A 102 -19.18 7.05 4.04
N PHE A 103 -18.38 6.48 3.14
CA PHE A 103 -16.95 6.29 3.36
C PHE A 103 -16.14 7.58 3.21
N HIS A 104 -16.51 8.46 2.28
CA HIS A 104 -15.77 9.68 1.95
C HIS A 104 -16.25 10.93 2.71
N SER A 105 -17.49 10.93 3.20
CA SER A 105 -18.06 12.04 3.96
C SER A 105 -17.33 12.22 5.29
N PRO A 106 -17.01 13.46 5.69
CA PRO A 106 -16.49 13.72 7.02
C PRO A 106 -17.53 13.31 8.06
N THR A 107 -17.07 12.63 9.10
CA THR A 107 -17.95 12.18 10.18
C THR A 107 -18.20 13.35 11.14
N ILE A 108 -19.44 13.85 11.12
CA ILE A 108 -19.93 14.88 12.04
C ILE A 108 -20.71 14.15 13.13
N ILE A 109 -20.21 14.20 14.35
CA ILE A 109 -20.80 13.50 15.50
C ILE A 109 -21.12 14.49 16.60
N ASP A 110 -22.40 14.53 16.97
CA ASP A 110 -22.90 15.29 18.12
C ASP A 110 -23.06 14.41 19.38
N ASP A 111 -23.37 15.06 20.51
CA ASP A 111 -23.56 14.37 21.79
C ASP A 111 -24.73 13.38 21.76
N TYR A 112 -25.73 13.61 20.91
CA TYR A 112 -26.88 12.71 20.78
C TYR A 112 -26.46 11.40 20.12
N GLN A 113 -25.76 11.45 19.00
CA GLN A 113 -25.24 10.29 18.29
C GLN A 113 -24.23 9.48 19.12
N VAL A 114 -23.40 10.17 19.92
CA VAL A 114 -22.50 9.49 20.89
C VAL A 114 -23.31 8.69 21.90
N ASN A 115 -24.38 9.27 22.44
CA ASN A 115 -25.22 8.60 23.43
C ASN A 115 -26.01 7.44 22.81
N GLU A 116 -26.53 7.61 21.60
CA GLU A 116 -27.18 6.54 20.84
C GLU A 116 -26.23 5.35 20.62
N PHE A 117 -25.02 5.62 20.14
CA PHE A 117 -24.00 4.58 19.96
C PHE A 117 -23.67 3.88 21.28
N ARG A 118 -23.53 4.63 22.39
CA ARG A 118 -23.32 4.04 23.73
C ARG A 118 -24.46 3.13 24.15
N ASN A 119 -25.71 3.51 23.87
CA ASN A 119 -26.87 2.67 24.17
C ASN A 119 -26.83 1.37 23.36
N ILE A 120 -26.49 1.44 22.06
CA ILE A 120 -26.33 0.25 21.21
C ILE A 120 -25.21 -0.65 21.72
N VAL A 121 -24.06 -0.07 22.10
CA VAL A 121 -22.95 -0.82 22.70
C VAL A 121 -23.36 -1.48 24.03
N GLN A 122 -24.21 -0.85 24.83
CA GLN A 122 -24.73 -1.47 26.06
C GLN A 122 -25.63 -2.68 25.77
N LEU A 123 -26.35 -2.68 24.65
CA LEU A 123 -27.11 -3.84 24.20
C LEU A 123 -26.22 -5.02 23.78
N TYR A 124 -24.95 -4.75 23.45
CA TYR A 124 -23.98 -5.78 23.06
C TYR A 124 -23.65 -6.74 24.22
N GLU A 125 -23.42 -6.19 25.41
CA GLU A 125 -23.18 -6.93 26.66
C GLU A 125 -23.83 -6.20 27.84
N GLN A 126 -25.01 -6.67 28.25
CA GLN A 126 -25.80 -6.00 29.29
C GLN A 126 -25.13 -6.05 30.68
N ASP A 127 -24.30 -7.06 30.93
CA ASP A 127 -23.69 -7.33 32.26
C ASP A 127 -22.43 -6.51 32.55
N GLN A 128 -21.94 -5.70 31.61
CA GLN A 128 -20.72 -4.91 31.78
C GLN A 128 -20.98 -3.41 31.62
N LEU A 129 -20.12 -2.62 32.28
CA LEU A 129 -20.12 -1.17 32.11
C LEU A 129 -19.73 -0.82 30.67
N THR A 130 -20.45 0.11 30.04
CA THR A 130 -20.24 0.53 28.64
C THR A 130 -18.78 0.90 28.35
N ASN A 131 -18.11 1.60 29.27
CA ASN A 131 -16.71 1.99 29.09
C ASN A 131 -15.74 0.80 29.06
N VAL A 132 -16.07 -0.29 29.74
CA VAL A 132 -15.29 -1.54 29.68
C VAL A 132 -15.48 -2.21 28.32
N ILE A 133 -16.72 -2.24 27.83
CA ILE A 133 -17.05 -2.80 26.51
C ILE A 133 -16.34 -2.00 25.40
N LEU A 134 -16.42 -0.67 25.44
CA LEU A 134 -15.75 0.22 24.48
C LEU A 134 -14.22 0.01 24.48
N LYS A 135 -13.62 -0.14 25.65
CA LYS A 135 -12.18 -0.46 25.76
C LYS A 135 -11.85 -1.80 25.11
N LYS A 136 -12.69 -2.82 25.31
CA LYS A 136 -12.50 -4.15 24.72
C LYS A 136 -12.74 -4.18 23.21
N ILE A 137 -13.66 -3.36 22.70
CA ILE A 137 -13.89 -3.17 21.25
C ILE A 137 -12.65 -2.56 20.58
N GLY A 138 -11.89 -1.74 21.30
CA GLY A 138 -10.62 -1.18 20.85
C GLY A 138 -10.56 0.35 20.80
N PHE A 139 -11.51 1.05 21.43
CA PHE A 139 -11.46 2.51 21.56
C PHE A 139 -10.31 2.92 22.49
N LYS A 140 -9.59 3.98 22.12
CA LYS A 140 -8.43 4.49 22.87
C LYS A 140 -8.89 5.19 24.14
N ASN A 141 -9.96 6.00 24.03
CA ASN A 141 -10.50 6.80 25.12
C ASN A 141 -11.99 6.50 25.36
N PRO A 142 -12.33 5.48 26.17
CA PRO A 142 -13.73 5.09 26.41
C PRO A 142 -14.59 6.20 27.04
N SER A 143 -13.98 7.14 27.75
CA SER A 143 -14.67 8.28 28.37
C SER A 143 -14.97 9.39 27.36
N ILE A 144 -14.17 9.54 26.30
CA ILE A 144 -14.28 10.59 25.28
C ILE A 144 -14.18 9.92 23.91
N ILE A 145 -15.18 9.12 23.55
CA ILE A 145 -15.21 8.41 22.27
C ILE A 145 -15.48 9.32 21.07
N GLN A 146 -15.93 10.55 21.30
CA GLN A 146 -16.30 11.49 20.23
C GLN A 146 -15.14 11.74 19.26
N ASN A 147 -13.93 11.96 19.79
CA ASN A 147 -12.73 12.14 18.95
C ASN A 147 -12.38 10.86 18.19
N ASP A 148 -12.43 9.71 18.88
CA ASP A 148 -12.14 8.41 18.27
C ASP A 148 -13.15 8.07 17.17
N LEU A 149 -14.43 8.47 17.29
CA LEU A 149 -15.46 8.26 16.28
C LEU A 149 -15.36 9.29 15.14
N ALA A 150 -15.02 10.55 15.43
CA ALA A 150 -14.82 11.59 14.42
C ALA A 150 -13.64 11.28 13.47
N ASP A 151 -12.66 10.51 13.95
CA ASP A 151 -11.53 10.02 13.14
C ASP A 151 -11.91 8.84 12.21
N LEU A 152 -13.09 8.25 12.36
CA LEU A 152 -13.60 7.16 11.52
C LEU A 152 -14.45 7.71 10.37
N SER A 153 -14.69 6.90 9.34
CA SER A 153 -15.69 7.20 8.32
C SER A 153 -17.08 6.72 8.77
N ASN A 154 -18.16 7.35 8.30
CA ASN A 154 -19.52 6.95 8.65
C ASN A 154 -19.77 5.46 8.32
N LEU A 155 -19.28 4.98 7.19
CA LEU A 155 -19.39 3.56 6.81
C LEU A 155 -18.76 2.58 7.83
N VAL A 156 -17.70 3.01 8.53
CA VAL A 156 -17.07 2.19 9.59
C VAL A 156 -17.97 2.15 10.82
N ILE A 157 -18.61 3.26 11.15
CA ILE A 157 -19.55 3.38 12.27
C ILE A 157 -20.81 2.57 11.97
N ASP A 158 -21.35 2.67 10.77
CA ASP A 158 -22.50 1.92 10.27
C ASP A 158 -22.22 0.41 10.36
N SER A 159 -21.07 -0.03 9.82
CA SER A 159 -20.63 -1.42 9.89
C SER A 159 -20.42 -1.93 11.33
N LEU A 160 -19.89 -1.10 12.22
CA LEU A 160 -19.70 -1.45 13.64
C LEU A 160 -21.04 -1.58 14.36
N THR A 161 -21.92 -0.62 14.16
CA THR A 161 -23.27 -0.57 14.73
C THR A 161 -24.09 -1.77 14.25
N PHE A 162 -24.04 -2.06 12.95
CA PHE A 162 -24.69 -3.22 12.35
C PHE A 162 -24.17 -4.53 12.95
N TYR A 163 -22.85 -4.69 13.06
CA TYR A 163 -22.24 -5.89 13.62
C TYR A 163 -22.66 -6.13 15.08
N ILE A 164 -22.65 -5.09 15.90
CA ILE A 164 -23.06 -5.14 17.31
C ILE A 164 -24.53 -5.55 17.42
N THR A 165 -25.39 -4.91 16.62
CA THR A 165 -26.84 -5.12 16.66
C THR A 165 -27.23 -6.53 16.20
N LYS A 166 -26.56 -7.07 15.18
CA LYS A 166 -26.83 -8.42 14.65
C LYS A 166 -26.26 -9.56 15.50
N ASN A 167 -25.33 -9.29 16.41
CA ASN A 167 -24.64 -10.32 17.19
C ASN A 167 -24.59 -10.00 18.69
N PRO A 168 -25.74 -9.70 19.34
CA PRO A 168 -25.76 -9.38 20.76
C PRO A 168 -25.29 -10.60 21.58
N GLY A 169 -24.47 -10.36 22.60
CA GLY A 169 -23.90 -11.42 23.44
C GLY A 169 -22.81 -12.30 22.78
N VAL A 170 -22.51 -12.11 21.50
CA VAL A 170 -21.40 -12.84 20.82
C VAL A 170 -20.16 -11.95 20.81
N ALA A 171 -19.60 -11.76 22.00
CA ALA A 171 -18.38 -11.03 22.24
C ALA A 171 -17.26 -11.38 21.23
N TYR A 172 -16.71 -10.38 20.54
CA TYR A 172 -15.42 -10.49 19.85
C TYR A 172 -14.35 -9.79 20.67
N TYR A 173 -13.72 -10.53 21.57
CA TYR A 173 -12.57 -10.04 22.32
C TYR A 173 -11.42 -11.03 22.11
N PRO A 174 -10.52 -10.76 21.16
CA PRO A 174 -9.35 -11.61 20.99
C PRO A 174 -8.45 -11.46 22.23
N GLU A 175 -8.04 -12.59 22.83
CA GLU A 175 -7.05 -12.61 23.92
C GLU A 175 -5.68 -12.10 23.44
N LEU A 176 -5.36 -12.38 22.18
CA LEU A 176 -4.16 -11.94 21.46
C LEU A 176 -4.57 -11.61 20.02
N GLY A 177 -4.27 -10.39 19.56
CA GLY A 177 -4.50 -9.96 18.18
C GLY A 177 -5.24 -8.62 18.04
N PRO A 178 -5.62 -8.24 16.81
CA PRO A 178 -6.24 -6.94 16.55
C PRO A 178 -7.64 -6.82 17.16
N SER A 179 -7.98 -5.61 17.61
CA SER A 179 -9.28 -5.32 18.22
C SER A 179 -10.43 -5.44 17.21
N LEU A 180 -11.68 -5.49 17.70
CA LEU A 180 -12.87 -5.51 16.84
C LEU A 180 -12.87 -4.31 15.87
N LEU A 181 -12.59 -3.13 16.43
CA LEU A 181 -12.56 -1.86 15.69
C LEU A 181 -11.50 -1.90 14.59
N GLU A 182 -10.29 -2.39 14.88
CA GLU A 182 -9.21 -2.50 13.89
C GLU A 182 -9.57 -3.42 12.73
N ILE A 183 -10.29 -4.53 13.00
CA ILE A 183 -10.72 -5.47 11.97
C ILE A 183 -11.84 -4.88 11.11
N ILE A 184 -12.79 -4.17 11.71
CA ILE A 184 -13.84 -3.48 10.95
C ILE A 184 -13.20 -2.44 10.03
N ILE A 185 -12.32 -1.59 10.55
CA ILE A 185 -11.60 -0.59 9.75
C ILE A 185 -10.85 -1.26 8.60
N LEU A 186 -10.15 -2.37 8.87
CA LEU A 186 -9.45 -3.12 7.84
C LEU A 186 -10.41 -3.70 6.79
N SER A 187 -11.53 -4.27 7.22
CA SER A 187 -12.54 -4.89 6.36
C SER A 187 -13.18 -3.88 5.44
N VAL A 188 -13.69 -2.77 6.01
CA VAL A 188 -14.30 -1.67 5.27
C VAL A 188 -13.31 -1.14 4.24
N LYS A 189 -12.12 -0.69 4.66
CA LYS A 189 -11.11 -0.12 3.74
C LYS A 189 -10.71 -1.08 2.61
N SER A 190 -10.56 -2.36 2.92
CA SER A 190 -10.14 -3.36 1.93
C SER A 190 -11.26 -3.67 0.94
N LEU A 191 -12.50 -3.81 1.43
CA LEU A 191 -13.67 -4.07 0.61
C LEU A 191 -14.00 -2.87 -0.28
N THR A 192 -14.02 -1.66 0.27
CA THR A 192 -14.20 -0.40 -0.48
C THR A 192 -13.20 -0.30 -1.63
N LYS A 193 -11.91 -0.50 -1.37
CA LYS A 193 -10.87 -0.45 -2.42
C LYS A 193 -11.07 -1.52 -3.50
N LEU A 194 -11.48 -2.73 -3.10
CA LEU A 194 -11.76 -3.79 -4.07
C LEU A 194 -12.98 -3.47 -4.92
N LEU A 195 -14.06 -2.98 -4.32
CA LEU A 195 -15.31 -2.64 -5.01
C LEU A 195 -15.12 -1.43 -5.94
N GLN A 196 -14.31 -0.45 -5.57
CA GLN A 196 -13.89 0.63 -6.47
C GLN A 196 -13.18 0.09 -7.73
N ASN A 197 -12.39 -0.98 -7.60
CA ASN A 197 -11.71 -1.62 -8.73
C ASN A 197 -12.64 -2.51 -9.59
N PHE A 198 -13.88 -2.79 -9.15
CA PHE A 198 -14.90 -3.48 -9.98
C PHE A 198 -15.62 -2.53 -10.96
N THR A 199 -15.15 -1.28 -11.08
CA THR A 199 -15.68 -0.26 -12.01
C THR A 199 -14.91 -0.25 -13.35
N PRO A 200 -15.42 0.43 -14.40
CA PRO A 200 -15.84 -0.10 -15.71
C PRO A 200 -14.70 -0.40 -16.72
N SER A 201 -13.51 -0.78 -16.27
CA SER A 201 -12.35 -1.02 -17.14
C SER A 201 -12.24 -2.46 -17.68
N GLY A 202 -13.29 -3.28 -17.58
CA GLY A 202 -13.30 -4.68 -18.01
C GLY A 202 -14.69 -5.18 -18.44
N PRO A 203 -14.84 -6.48 -18.79
CA PRO A 203 -16.13 -7.04 -19.15
C PRO A 203 -17.15 -6.81 -18.03
N ILE A 204 -18.39 -6.47 -18.39
CA ILE A 204 -19.48 -6.12 -17.48
C ILE A 204 -19.65 -7.23 -16.44
N LYS A 205 -19.32 -6.92 -15.18
CA LYS A 205 -19.41 -7.85 -14.04
C LYS A 205 -20.29 -7.25 -12.97
N CYS A 206 -21.57 -7.60 -13.01
CA CYS A 206 -22.43 -7.43 -11.86
C CYS A 206 -22.09 -8.51 -10.81
N LEU A 207 -22.00 -8.12 -9.54
CA LEU A 207 -22.00 -8.97 -8.35
C LEU A 207 -23.43 -9.07 -7.81
N PRO A 208 -24.19 -10.14 -8.12
CA PRO A 208 -25.57 -10.29 -7.66
C PRO A 208 -25.70 -10.28 -6.13
N LEU A 209 -24.64 -10.71 -5.43
CA LEU A 209 -24.52 -10.65 -3.97
C LEU A 209 -24.92 -9.28 -3.39
N LEU A 210 -24.55 -8.18 -4.04
CA LEU A 210 -24.82 -6.82 -3.55
C LEU A 210 -26.29 -6.41 -3.69
N LEU A 211 -27.08 -7.16 -4.46
CA LEU A 211 -28.50 -6.92 -4.61
C LEU A 211 -29.33 -7.75 -3.62
N GLU A 212 -28.76 -8.82 -3.02
CA GLU A 212 -29.50 -9.81 -2.20
C GLU A 212 -30.07 -9.23 -0.89
N ARG A 213 -29.43 -8.20 -0.31
CA ARG A 213 -29.72 -7.68 1.04
C ARG A 213 -29.91 -6.16 1.03
N GLU A 214 -30.56 -5.65 2.08
CA GLU A 214 -30.74 -4.20 2.31
C GLU A 214 -29.41 -3.51 2.64
N ASP A 215 -28.60 -4.12 3.50
CA ASP A 215 -27.28 -3.63 3.91
C ASP A 215 -26.19 -4.62 3.46
N PRO A 216 -25.95 -4.77 2.14
CA PRO A 216 -25.09 -5.82 1.63
C PRO A 216 -23.62 -5.60 2.03
N PHE A 217 -23.19 -4.36 2.18
CA PHE A 217 -21.81 -4.03 2.54
C PHE A 217 -21.52 -4.44 3.99
N GLU A 218 -22.38 -4.04 4.91
CA GLU A 218 -22.32 -4.36 6.34
C GLU A 218 -22.44 -5.86 6.58
N GLU A 219 -23.30 -6.56 5.83
CA GLU A 219 -23.41 -8.02 5.90
C GLU A 219 -22.12 -8.71 5.45
N ILE A 220 -21.49 -8.25 4.37
CA ILE A 220 -20.18 -8.76 3.92
C ILE A 220 -19.15 -8.52 5.02
N VAL A 221 -19.06 -7.31 5.57
CA VAL A 221 -18.14 -6.99 6.67
C VAL A 221 -18.40 -7.87 7.89
N CYS A 222 -19.65 -8.06 8.30
CA CYS A 222 -20.05 -8.91 9.42
C CYS A 222 -19.61 -10.37 9.23
N LYS A 223 -19.82 -10.92 8.03
CA LYS A 223 -19.38 -12.28 7.68
C LYS A 223 -17.86 -12.38 7.62
N LEU A 224 -17.18 -11.36 7.10
CA LEU A 224 -15.72 -11.29 7.11
C LEU A 224 -15.19 -11.30 8.54
N ILE A 225 -15.78 -10.57 9.49
CA ILE A 225 -15.39 -10.58 10.91
C ILE A 225 -15.55 -11.96 11.55
N LYS A 226 -16.65 -12.66 11.27
CA LYS A 226 -16.85 -14.05 11.76
C LYS A 226 -15.77 -14.98 11.22
N ASN A 227 -15.45 -14.87 9.93
CA ASN A 227 -14.38 -15.64 9.30
C ASN A 227 -12.97 -15.22 9.81
N HIS A 228 -12.78 -13.93 10.10
CA HIS A 228 -11.56 -13.38 10.69
C HIS A 228 -11.24 -14.03 12.02
N ARG A 229 -12.22 -14.35 12.87
CA ARG A 229 -11.94 -15.00 14.17
C ARG A 229 -11.13 -16.29 13.99
N VAL A 230 -11.57 -17.14 13.07
CA VAL A 230 -10.90 -18.41 12.75
C VAL A 230 -9.55 -18.15 12.11
N PHE A 231 -9.50 -17.20 11.18
CA PHE A 231 -8.27 -16.88 10.44
C PHE A 231 -7.17 -16.27 11.33
N ILE A 232 -7.51 -15.32 12.21
CA ILE A 232 -6.58 -14.64 13.12
C ILE A 232 -5.98 -15.61 14.12
N LYS A 233 -6.79 -16.48 14.71
CA LYS A 233 -6.32 -17.55 15.59
C LYS A 233 -5.28 -18.43 14.89
N ASN A 234 -5.48 -18.71 13.61
CA ASN A 234 -4.52 -19.49 12.83
C ASN A 234 -3.25 -18.69 12.47
N PHE A 235 -3.33 -17.35 12.34
CA PHE A 235 -2.21 -16.50 11.94
C PHE A 235 -1.27 -16.08 13.08
N ASN A 236 -1.67 -16.18 14.36
CA ASN A 236 -0.92 -15.63 15.50
C ASN A 236 -0.49 -14.17 15.30
N ALA A 237 -1.29 -13.40 14.56
CA ALA A 237 -0.97 -12.03 14.22
C ALA A 237 -1.23 -11.10 15.41
N LYS A 238 -0.29 -10.19 15.66
CA LYS A 238 -0.37 -9.23 16.76
C LYS A 238 -1.19 -7.99 16.39
N ASN A 239 -1.07 -7.56 15.13
CA ASN A 239 -1.66 -6.31 14.64
C ASN A 239 -2.41 -6.54 13.30
N ALA A 240 -3.41 -5.70 13.01
CA ALA A 240 -4.21 -5.79 11.79
C ALA A 240 -3.37 -5.69 10.50
N SER A 241 -2.28 -4.90 10.51
CA SER A 241 -1.37 -4.73 9.37
C SER A 241 -0.71 -6.03 8.91
N GLN A 242 -0.48 -7.00 9.80
CA GLN A 242 0.13 -8.29 9.45
C GLN A 242 -0.84 -9.20 8.71
N ILE A 243 -2.14 -9.06 8.96
CA ILE A 243 -3.21 -9.88 8.35
C ILE A 243 -3.68 -9.27 7.03
N LYS A 244 -3.57 -7.95 6.89
CA LYS A 244 -4.08 -7.17 5.75
C LYS A 244 -3.76 -7.79 4.37
N PRO A 245 -2.52 -8.18 4.02
CA PRO A 245 -2.23 -8.71 2.68
C PRO A 245 -2.97 -10.02 2.38
N ALA A 246 -2.87 -10.99 3.30
CA ALA A 246 -3.52 -12.29 3.18
C ALA A 246 -5.05 -12.14 3.14
N PHE A 247 -5.59 -11.20 3.91
CA PHE A 247 -7.00 -10.90 3.95
C PHE A 247 -7.53 -10.25 2.67
N CYS A 248 -6.88 -9.19 2.17
CA CYS A 248 -7.24 -8.58 0.89
C CYS A 248 -7.21 -9.62 -0.25
N LYS A 249 -6.21 -10.50 -0.24
CA LYS A 249 -6.10 -11.59 -1.21
C LYS A 249 -7.28 -12.56 -1.11
N LYS A 250 -7.65 -12.94 0.11
CA LYS A 250 -8.78 -13.84 0.38
C LYS A 250 -10.10 -13.27 -0.13
N ILE A 251 -10.41 -12.00 0.18
CA ILE A 251 -11.63 -11.33 -0.33
C ILE A 251 -11.59 -11.30 -1.86
N LYS A 252 -10.46 -10.87 -2.45
CA LYS A 252 -10.32 -10.77 -3.91
C LYS A 252 -10.57 -12.11 -4.60
N LEU A 253 -10.06 -13.22 -4.07
CA LEU A 253 -10.27 -14.55 -4.62
C LEU A 253 -11.73 -15.02 -4.47
N ALA A 254 -12.39 -14.70 -3.35
CA ALA A 254 -13.81 -15.02 -3.16
C ALA A 254 -14.70 -14.22 -4.13
N LEU A 255 -14.45 -12.93 -4.30
CA LEU A 255 -15.21 -12.07 -5.22
C LEU A 255 -14.92 -12.36 -6.69
N LYS A 256 -13.71 -12.86 -7.04
CA LYS A 256 -13.34 -13.23 -8.42
C LYS A 256 -14.28 -14.27 -9.04
N ARG A 257 -14.94 -15.08 -8.21
CA ARG A 257 -15.91 -16.10 -8.64
C ARG A 257 -17.31 -15.55 -8.90
N ILE A 258 -17.53 -14.25 -8.65
CA ILE A 258 -18.83 -13.57 -8.81
C ILE A 258 -19.90 -14.34 -8.03
N PRO A 259 -19.78 -14.36 -6.68
CA PRO A 259 -20.74 -15.07 -5.86
C PRO A 259 -22.14 -14.52 -6.12
N PHE A 260 -23.08 -15.45 -6.24
CA PHE A 260 -24.47 -15.11 -6.49
C PHE A 260 -25.16 -14.67 -5.20
N ASP A 261 -24.90 -15.41 -4.13
CA ASP A 261 -25.57 -15.27 -2.85
C ASP A 261 -24.55 -15.28 -1.69
N PHE A 262 -24.99 -14.83 -0.52
CA PHE A 262 -24.17 -14.76 0.69
C PHE A 262 -23.68 -16.14 1.16
N ASP A 263 -24.44 -17.21 0.91
CA ASP A 263 -24.09 -18.57 1.32
C ASP A 263 -22.92 -19.12 0.50
N ARG A 264 -22.93 -18.94 -0.82
CA ARG A 264 -21.82 -19.30 -1.72
C ARG A 264 -20.58 -18.47 -1.42
N PHE A 265 -20.77 -17.16 -1.22
CA PHE A 265 -19.66 -16.28 -0.83
C PHE A 265 -19.00 -16.77 0.46
N TYR A 266 -19.80 -17.10 1.47
CA TYR A 266 -19.32 -17.59 2.75
C TYR A 266 -18.65 -18.97 2.64
N SER A 267 -19.24 -19.91 1.89
CA SER A 267 -18.64 -21.22 1.61
C SER A 267 -17.26 -21.10 0.95
N ASP A 268 -17.11 -20.16 0.01
CA ASP A 268 -15.84 -19.93 -0.66
C ASP A 268 -14.81 -19.24 0.23
N LEU A 269 -15.22 -18.35 1.13
CA LEU A 269 -14.36 -17.81 2.18
C LEU A 269 -13.87 -18.89 3.16
N GLU A 270 -14.71 -19.86 3.53
CA GLU A 270 -14.31 -20.95 4.42
C GLU A 270 -13.27 -21.89 3.77
N LYS A 271 -13.41 -22.17 2.46
CA LYS A 271 -12.44 -22.98 1.71
C LYS A 271 -11.06 -22.32 1.54
N LEU A 272 -10.97 -21.01 1.71
CA LEU A 272 -9.73 -20.23 1.63
C LEU A 272 -9.11 -20.08 3.01
N ASP A 273 -8.58 -21.19 3.54
CA ASP A 273 -7.92 -21.21 4.84
C ASP A 273 -6.54 -20.53 4.81
N LYS A 274 -5.88 -20.45 5.98
CA LYS A 274 -4.55 -19.85 6.11
C LYS A 274 -3.54 -20.51 5.19
N ASN A 275 -3.49 -21.84 5.18
CA ASN A 275 -2.45 -22.58 4.47
C ASN A 275 -2.57 -22.37 2.97
N LYS A 276 -3.80 -22.44 2.43
CA LYS A 276 -4.06 -22.21 1.03
C LYS A 276 -3.74 -20.79 0.60
N ILE A 277 -4.09 -19.78 1.41
CA ILE A 277 -3.75 -18.38 1.10
C ILE A 277 -2.23 -18.15 1.15
N SER A 278 -1.55 -18.64 2.18
CA SER A 278 -0.08 -18.53 2.26
C SER A 278 0.62 -19.25 1.12
N GLN A 279 0.13 -20.42 0.71
CA GLN A 279 0.64 -21.15 -0.45
C GLN A 279 0.48 -20.33 -1.73
N ILE A 280 -0.73 -19.82 -2.01
CA ILE A 280 -1.00 -19.00 -3.21
C ILE A 280 -0.10 -17.75 -3.21
N MET A 281 0.04 -17.07 -2.07
CA MET A 281 0.90 -15.88 -1.98
C MET A 281 2.37 -16.21 -2.25
N ASN A 282 2.89 -17.30 -1.68
CA ASN A 282 4.27 -17.73 -1.91
C ASN A 282 4.50 -18.15 -3.38
N GLU A 283 3.55 -18.87 -3.98
CA GLU A 283 3.59 -19.25 -5.39
C GLU A 283 3.59 -18.01 -6.31
N GLU A 284 2.79 -16.99 -5.99
CA GLU A 284 2.77 -15.73 -6.74
C GLU A 284 4.06 -14.93 -6.54
N GLU A 285 4.59 -14.83 -5.32
CA GLU A 285 5.84 -14.13 -5.04
C GLU A 285 7.03 -14.79 -5.74
N THR A 286 7.10 -16.13 -5.70
CA THR A 286 8.16 -16.89 -6.40
C THR A 286 8.04 -16.73 -7.91
N ARG A 287 6.82 -16.82 -8.46
CA ARG A 287 6.56 -16.57 -9.89
C ARG A 287 6.94 -15.14 -10.29
N TRP A 288 6.61 -14.15 -9.47
CA TRP A 288 6.95 -12.75 -9.71
C TRP A 288 8.46 -12.51 -9.68
N LYS A 289 9.17 -13.07 -8.68
CA LYS A 289 10.63 -13.01 -8.60
C LYS A 289 11.31 -13.69 -9.80
N ASP A 290 10.82 -14.85 -10.21
CA ASP A 290 11.33 -15.56 -11.39
C ASP A 290 11.10 -14.77 -12.68
N MET A 291 9.91 -14.17 -12.84
CA MET A 291 9.61 -13.28 -13.94
C MET A 291 10.56 -12.07 -13.98
N ILE A 292 10.73 -11.35 -12.86
CA ILE A 292 11.64 -10.20 -12.76
C ILE A 292 13.08 -10.58 -13.12
N LYS A 293 13.53 -11.76 -12.71
CA LYS A 293 14.90 -12.22 -12.96
C LYS A 293 15.15 -12.55 -14.44
N ASN A 294 14.17 -13.17 -15.10
CA ASN A 294 14.36 -13.75 -16.42
C ASN A 294 13.84 -12.87 -17.57
N HIS A 295 12.98 -11.89 -17.30
CA HIS A 295 12.33 -11.08 -18.34
C HIS A 295 13.29 -10.07 -19.01
N GLU A 296 13.32 -10.06 -20.35
CA GLU A 296 14.29 -9.26 -21.11
C GLU A 296 14.09 -7.75 -20.93
N SER A 297 12.84 -7.25 -20.99
CA SER A 297 12.52 -5.84 -20.72
C SER A 297 12.97 -5.39 -19.33
N VAL A 298 12.96 -6.28 -18.33
CA VAL A 298 13.42 -5.95 -16.97
C VAL A 298 14.95 -5.86 -16.93
N LYS A 299 15.67 -6.67 -17.72
CA LYS A 299 17.12 -6.52 -17.90
C LYS A 299 17.46 -5.20 -18.59
N SER A 300 16.73 -4.82 -19.64
CA SER A 300 16.91 -3.53 -20.31
C SER A 300 16.66 -2.36 -19.35
N LEU A 301 15.60 -2.44 -18.53
CA LEU A 301 15.34 -1.46 -17.47
C LEU A 301 16.48 -1.37 -16.46
N ARG A 302 17.04 -2.51 -16.02
CA ARG A 302 18.21 -2.52 -15.12
C ARG A 302 19.40 -1.79 -15.74
N LEU A 303 19.69 -2.02 -17.02
CA LEU A 303 20.77 -1.33 -17.73
C LEU A 303 20.51 0.17 -17.87
N LEU A 304 19.26 0.58 -18.12
CA LEU A 304 18.88 1.98 -18.25
C LEU A 304 19.07 2.76 -16.95
N TYR A 305 18.74 2.15 -15.80
CA TYR A 305 18.80 2.81 -14.49
C TYR A 305 20.10 2.58 -13.72
N ALA A 306 20.92 1.58 -14.12
CA ALA A 306 22.23 1.33 -13.54
C ALA A 306 23.07 2.62 -13.32
N PRO A 307 23.31 3.49 -14.33
CA PRO A 307 24.15 4.67 -14.13
C PRO A 307 23.59 5.63 -13.07
N ARG A 308 22.26 5.75 -12.97
CA ARG A 308 21.62 6.61 -11.97
C ARG A 308 21.76 6.06 -10.55
N VAL A 309 21.69 4.74 -10.39
CA VAL A 309 21.92 4.09 -9.09
C VAL A 309 23.39 4.19 -8.68
N GLU A 310 24.32 4.00 -9.62
CA GLU A 310 25.74 4.23 -9.39
C GLU A 310 26.04 5.67 -8.96
N GLU A 311 25.42 6.68 -9.60
CA GLU A 311 25.57 8.08 -9.19
C GLU A 311 25.00 8.37 -7.79
N LEU A 312 23.85 7.79 -7.44
CA LEU A 312 23.25 7.95 -6.12
C LEU A 312 24.15 7.39 -5.02
N ILE A 313 24.67 6.20 -5.26
CA ILE A 313 25.63 5.54 -4.39
C ILE A 313 26.89 6.41 -4.23
N LYS A 314 27.46 6.88 -5.34
CA LYS A 314 28.62 7.79 -5.31
C LYS A 314 28.33 9.01 -4.45
N LYS A 315 27.20 9.69 -4.65
CA LYS A 315 26.81 10.86 -3.84
C LYS A 315 26.74 10.52 -2.37
N GLN A 316 26.05 9.44 -1.99
CA GLN A 316 25.93 9.02 -0.60
C GLN A 316 27.29 8.74 0.04
N THR A 317 28.19 8.03 -0.63
CA THR A 317 29.54 7.73 -0.11
C THR A 317 30.36 9.01 0.08
N PHE A 318 30.32 9.93 -0.88
CA PHE A 318 31.01 11.22 -0.77
C PHE A 318 30.44 12.09 0.35
N ASP A 319 29.12 12.11 0.52
CA ASP A 319 28.44 12.86 1.58
C ASP A 319 28.82 12.31 2.97
N LEU A 320 28.86 10.98 3.14
CA LEU A 320 29.30 10.34 4.37
C LEU A 320 30.76 10.69 4.70
N MET A 321 31.67 10.65 3.73
CA MET A 321 33.06 11.05 3.96
C MET A 321 33.22 12.55 4.19
N SER A 322 32.35 13.39 3.62
CA SER A 322 32.38 14.85 3.80
C SER A 322 31.99 15.24 5.23
N GLN A 323 31.14 14.45 5.90
CA GLN A 323 30.78 14.64 7.32
C GLN A 323 31.96 14.36 8.26
N GLY A 324 32.95 13.57 7.81
CA GLY A 324 34.15 13.26 8.54
C GLY A 324 34.04 12.00 9.41
N ILE A 325 35.16 11.28 9.53
CA ILE A 325 35.29 10.04 10.29
C ILE A 325 36.32 10.26 11.39
N SER A 326 36.00 9.81 12.61
CA SER A 326 36.93 9.82 13.73
C SER A 326 38.06 8.82 13.48
N ALA A 327 39.31 9.29 13.53
CA ALA A 327 40.51 8.49 13.30
C ALA A 327 41.62 8.89 14.28
N GLU A 328 42.64 8.05 14.43
CA GLU A 328 43.86 8.41 15.17
C GLU A 328 45.04 8.44 14.19
N TYR A 329 45.79 9.53 14.18
CA TYR A 329 46.96 9.66 13.30
C TYR A 329 48.13 8.83 13.84
N ILE A 330 48.76 8.05 12.96
CA ILE A 330 49.89 7.19 13.28
C ILE A 330 51.14 7.72 12.54
N PRO A 331 52.21 8.10 13.27
CA PRO A 331 53.44 8.54 12.63
C PRO A 331 54.17 7.37 11.95
N VAL A 332 54.50 7.52 10.67
CA VAL A 332 55.09 6.47 9.81
C VAL A 332 56.61 6.33 9.99
N GLN A 333 57.31 7.34 10.51
CA GLN A 333 58.76 7.31 10.77
C GLN A 333 59.11 7.90 12.15
N LYS A 334 60.27 7.51 12.71
CA LYS A 334 60.80 7.99 14.00
C LYS A 334 61.11 9.49 14.01
N SER A 335 60.10 10.34 14.10
CA SER A 335 60.26 11.72 14.58
C SER A 335 60.08 11.77 16.10
N LYS A 336 60.98 12.49 16.78
CA LYS A 336 60.97 12.70 18.22
C LYS A 336 59.61 13.26 18.68
N LYS A 337 58.90 12.52 19.55
CA LYS A 337 57.73 12.96 20.35
C LYS A 337 56.49 13.42 19.56
N SER A 338 56.02 12.69 18.55
CA SER A 338 54.62 12.80 18.12
C SER A 338 53.77 11.80 18.89
N LYS A 339 52.84 12.29 19.72
CA LYS A 339 51.83 11.46 20.39
C LYS A 339 50.79 11.01 19.34
N GLU A 340 50.14 9.88 19.60
CA GLU A 340 48.90 9.51 18.90
C GLU A 340 47.87 10.60 19.20
N GLU A 341 47.37 11.26 18.15
CA GLU A 341 46.41 12.36 18.23
C GLU A 341 45.11 11.93 17.58
N LYS A 342 43.98 12.21 18.24
CA LYS A 342 42.65 11.98 17.67
C LYS A 342 42.39 13.06 16.63
N ILE A 343 42.01 12.63 15.44
CA ILE A 343 41.75 13.48 14.29
C ILE A 343 40.37 13.18 13.71
N THR A 344 39.87 14.12 12.91
CA THR A 344 38.72 13.86 12.04
C THR A 344 39.21 13.86 10.60
N LEU A 345 39.10 12.71 9.94
CA LEU A 345 39.42 12.55 8.53
C LEU A 345 38.17 12.84 7.71
N LYS A 346 38.18 13.93 6.93
CA LYS A 346 37.03 14.35 6.11
C LYS A 346 37.43 14.45 4.66
N LEU A 347 36.50 14.23 3.75
CA LEU A 347 36.71 14.50 2.33
C LEU A 347 36.43 15.98 2.04
N ASN A 348 37.41 16.69 1.48
CA ASN A 348 37.17 18.02 0.93
C ASN A 348 36.90 17.92 -0.57
N THR A 349 35.65 18.14 -0.96
CA THR A 349 35.19 18.12 -2.35
C THR A 349 35.73 19.28 -3.18
N ALA A 350 36.11 20.41 -2.58
CA ALA A 350 36.71 21.55 -3.30
C ALA A 350 38.19 21.32 -3.64
N GLN A 351 38.91 20.59 -2.78
CA GLN A 351 40.33 20.28 -2.97
C GLN A 351 40.58 18.87 -3.54
N ASN A 352 39.53 18.08 -3.79
CA ASN A 352 39.61 16.69 -4.26
C ASN A 352 40.62 15.87 -3.43
N GLY A 353 40.55 15.98 -2.10
CA GLY A 353 41.52 15.37 -1.19
C GLY A 353 40.93 15.06 0.18
N PHE A 354 41.55 14.13 0.90
CA PHE A 354 41.26 13.88 2.31
C PHE A 354 41.95 14.95 3.17
N GLU A 355 41.19 15.60 4.03
CA GLU A 355 41.69 16.56 4.99
C GLU A 355 41.64 16.00 6.40
N TYR A 356 42.69 16.27 7.17
CA TYR A 356 42.69 16.07 8.61
C TYR A 356 43.46 17.18 9.32
N THR A 357 43.04 17.50 10.54
CA THR A 357 43.70 18.50 11.41
C THR A 357 44.31 17.80 12.60
N LEU A 358 45.58 18.05 12.87
CA LEU A 358 46.26 17.63 14.09
C LEU A 358 46.02 18.69 15.18
N ASP A 359 45.84 18.27 16.44
CA ASP A 359 45.63 19.21 17.56
C ASP A 359 46.83 20.16 17.76
N SER A 360 48.00 19.77 17.24
CA SER A 360 49.25 20.51 17.28
C SER A 360 49.42 21.58 16.19
N GLY A 361 48.50 21.70 15.22
CA GLY A 361 48.60 22.65 14.10
C GLY A 361 47.26 23.26 13.69
N ALA A 362 47.23 24.59 13.51
CA ALA A 362 46.01 25.31 13.11
C ALA A 362 45.60 25.12 11.64
N THR A 363 46.44 24.50 10.80
CA THR A 363 46.19 24.33 9.36
C THR A 363 45.84 22.89 9.02
N PRO A 364 44.78 22.63 8.23
CA PRO A 364 44.43 21.29 7.77
C PRO A 364 45.51 20.74 6.83
N ILE A 365 45.86 19.47 7.02
CA ILE A 365 46.72 18.72 6.10
C ILE A 365 45.80 18.07 5.07
N THR A 366 46.07 18.32 3.78
CA THR A 366 45.28 17.79 2.66
C THR A 366 46.10 16.74 1.91
N VAL A 367 45.55 15.53 1.74
CA VAL A 367 46.09 14.45 0.90
C VAL A 367 45.26 14.36 -0.36
N SER A 368 45.81 14.76 -1.51
CA SER A 368 45.06 14.78 -2.77
C SER A 368 44.70 13.37 -3.23
N LEU A 369 43.46 13.16 -3.68
CA LEU A 369 43.01 11.85 -4.18
C LEU A 369 43.82 11.37 -5.39
N SER A 370 44.31 12.30 -6.23
CA SER A 370 45.15 12.01 -7.39
C SER A 370 46.55 11.49 -7.02
N GLU A 371 47.02 11.78 -5.82
CA GLU A 371 48.35 11.42 -5.33
C GLU A 371 48.35 10.06 -4.63
N ILE A 372 47.20 9.57 -4.17
CA ILE A 372 47.08 8.25 -3.57
C ILE A 372 47.16 7.19 -4.67
N ASN A 373 48.09 6.24 -4.53
CA ASN A 373 48.24 5.12 -5.45
C ASN A 373 47.45 3.90 -4.95
N ARG A 374 47.59 3.57 -3.66
CA ARG A 374 46.89 2.44 -3.03
C ARG A 374 46.58 2.72 -1.57
N VAL A 375 45.54 2.05 -1.09
CA VAL A 375 45.22 1.98 0.34
C VAL A 375 45.41 0.56 0.83
N TYR A 376 46.17 0.43 1.91
CA TYR A 376 46.38 -0.84 2.59
C TYR A 376 45.57 -0.85 3.88
N ASN A 377 44.81 -1.92 4.09
CA ASN A 377 44.00 -2.13 5.29
C ASN A 377 44.51 -3.35 6.06
N GLY A 378 44.47 -3.29 7.39
CA GLY A 378 44.71 -4.45 8.24
C GLY A 378 46.12 -5.04 8.12
N ASP A 379 46.19 -6.36 7.93
CA ASP A 379 47.45 -7.10 7.77
C ASP A 379 48.31 -6.59 6.61
N ALA A 380 47.69 -6.09 5.54
CA ALA A 380 48.39 -5.55 4.38
C ALA A 380 49.10 -4.22 4.68
N ALA A 381 48.67 -3.51 5.73
CA ALA A 381 49.26 -2.24 6.15
C ALA A 381 50.44 -2.41 7.14
N LYS A 382 50.62 -3.61 7.71
CA LYS A 382 51.71 -3.92 8.66
C LYS A 382 53.12 -3.54 8.19
N PRO A 383 53.53 -3.81 6.92
CA PRO A 383 54.91 -3.56 6.49
C PRO A 383 55.32 -2.09 6.53
N PHE A 384 54.36 -1.17 6.62
CA PHE A 384 54.58 0.26 6.56
C PHE A 384 54.67 0.92 7.94
N ILE A 385 54.46 0.18 9.04
CA ILE A 385 54.42 0.72 10.40
C ILE A 385 55.44 0.00 11.30
N ASP A 386 56.09 0.76 12.17
CA ASP A 386 57.06 0.26 13.14
C ASP A 386 56.43 -0.80 14.08
N GLU A 387 57.11 -1.94 14.29
CA GLU A 387 56.65 -3.04 15.15
C GLU A 387 56.32 -2.62 16.60
N LYS A 388 56.94 -1.55 17.10
CA LYS A 388 56.68 -1.01 18.44
C LYS A 388 55.32 -0.32 18.57
N ILE A 389 54.82 0.25 17.47
CA ILE A 389 53.52 0.92 17.40
C ILE A 389 52.44 -0.13 17.12
N LEU A 390 52.73 -1.12 16.27
CA LEU A 390 51.85 -2.26 16.01
C LEU A 390 51.48 -3.07 17.27
N LYS A 391 52.29 -3.02 18.33
CA LYS A 391 51.98 -3.65 19.63
C LYS A 391 50.90 -2.92 20.44
N LYS A 392 50.59 -1.67 20.10
CA LYS A 392 49.64 -0.81 20.83
C LYS A 392 48.29 -0.64 20.13
N ILE A 393 48.25 -0.89 18.82
CA ILE A 393 47.08 -0.64 17.97
C ILE A 393 46.56 -1.98 17.43
N PRO A 394 45.25 -2.26 17.49
CA PRO A 394 44.69 -3.44 16.86
C PRO A 394 44.89 -3.38 15.34
N ILE A 395 45.54 -4.39 14.77
CA ILE A 395 45.85 -4.45 13.33
C ILE A 395 44.60 -4.22 12.47
N SER A 396 43.44 -4.73 12.91
CA SER A 396 42.17 -4.61 12.19
C SER A 396 41.71 -3.16 11.96
N THR A 397 42.25 -2.17 12.67
CA THR A 397 41.88 -0.75 12.50
C THR A 397 42.86 0.02 11.61
N LEU A 398 43.97 -0.59 11.21
CA LEU A 398 45.03 0.11 10.50
C LEU A 398 44.68 0.38 9.03
N VAL A 399 44.85 1.64 8.60
CA VAL A 399 44.69 2.10 7.22
C VAL A 399 45.92 2.94 6.84
N VAL A 400 46.53 2.66 5.70
CA VAL A 400 47.70 3.40 5.19
C VAL A 400 47.43 3.86 3.76
N PHE A 401 47.55 5.17 3.54
CA PHE A 401 47.57 5.78 2.21
C PHE A 401 49.01 5.81 1.71
N ASP A 402 49.24 5.13 0.58
CA ASP A 402 50.52 5.08 -0.11
C ASP A 402 50.48 6.04 -1.30
N GLY A 403 51.18 7.16 -1.16
CA GLY A 403 51.24 8.23 -2.16
C GLY A 403 52.24 7.94 -3.30
N LYS A 404 52.02 8.54 -4.47
CA LYS A 404 52.92 8.46 -5.63
C LYS A 404 54.29 9.11 -5.38
N THR A 405 54.37 10.01 -4.41
CA THR A 405 55.59 10.73 -3.98
C THR A 405 56.35 9.99 -2.87
N ASP A 406 55.98 8.74 -2.56
CA ASP A 406 56.51 7.94 -1.44
C ASP A 406 56.19 8.51 -0.05
N GLU A 407 55.34 9.54 0.01
CA GLU A 407 54.70 10.03 1.23
C GLU A 407 53.60 9.05 1.69
N LYS A 408 53.64 8.70 2.96
CA LYS A 408 52.75 7.70 3.57
C LYS A 408 52.02 8.32 4.75
N HIS A 409 50.70 8.20 4.74
CA HIS A 409 49.84 8.66 5.83
C HIS A 409 49.14 7.45 6.44
N ALA A 410 49.32 7.25 7.74
CA ALA A 410 48.77 6.11 8.45
C ALA A 410 47.76 6.54 9.51
N PHE A 411 46.68 5.78 9.60
CA PHE A 411 45.54 6.07 10.46
C PHE A 411 45.03 4.81 11.14
N SER A 412 44.54 4.95 12.37
CA SER A 412 43.70 3.96 13.04
C SER A 412 42.24 4.37 12.85
N ILE A 413 41.47 3.56 12.15
CA ILE A 413 40.08 3.80 11.76
C ILE A 413 39.26 2.57 12.08
N GLU A 414 38.03 2.74 12.53
CA GLU A 414 37.13 1.62 12.81
C GLU A 414 36.90 0.77 11.53
N PRO A 415 36.88 -0.58 11.59
CA PRO A 415 36.84 -1.42 10.40
C PRO A 415 35.62 -1.20 9.51
N THR A 416 34.50 -0.77 10.09
CA THR A 416 33.26 -0.40 9.40
C THR A 416 33.45 0.72 8.38
N HIS A 417 34.42 1.61 8.61
CA HIS A 417 34.67 2.79 7.78
C HIS A 417 35.76 2.56 6.73
N HIS A 418 36.50 1.44 6.78
CA HIS A 418 37.57 1.12 5.82
C HIS A 418 37.05 1.01 4.38
N GLN A 419 35.83 0.49 4.24
CA GLN A 419 35.18 0.32 2.96
C GLN A 419 34.86 1.67 2.32
N ILE A 420 34.27 2.60 3.08
CA ILE A 420 33.89 3.94 2.61
C ILE A 420 35.11 4.68 2.03
N ILE A 421 36.27 4.58 2.70
CA ILE A 421 37.52 5.21 2.24
C ILE A 421 38.02 4.57 0.95
N SER A 422 38.01 3.23 0.89
CA SER A 422 38.40 2.48 -0.31
C SER A 422 37.49 2.82 -1.49
N ASP A 423 36.21 3.03 -1.23
CA ASP A 423 35.18 3.34 -2.20
C ASP A 423 35.32 4.74 -2.79
N VAL A 424 35.58 5.76 -1.97
CA VAL A 424 35.86 7.12 -2.45
C VAL A 424 37.04 7.13 -3.42
N ILE A 425 38.09 6.37 -3.13
CA ILE A 425 39.27 6.29 -4.00
C ILE A 425 38.94 5.56 -5.30
N ASN A 426 38.21 4.45 -5.23
CA ASN A 426 37.76 3.74 -6.44
C ASN A 426 36.86 4.62 -7.32
N PHE A 427 35.99 5.43 -6.72
CA PHE A 427 35.15 6.39 -7.44
C PHE A 427 35.92 7.54 -8.05
N ALA A 428 36.94 8.06 -7.34
CA ALA A 428 37.84 9.07 -7.88
C ALA A 428 38.61 8.55 -9.11
N GLU A 429 38.93 7.26 -9.15
CA GLU A 429 39.58 6.59 -10.29
C GLU A 429 38.61 6.16 -11.40
N ASN A 430 37.31 6.50 -11.30
CA ASN A 430 36.26 6.07 -12.23
C ASN A 430 36.18 4.55 -12.43
N LYS A 431 36.56 3.76 -11.41
CA LYS A 431 36.34 2.31 -11.45
C LYS A 431 34.85 2.03 -11.43
N LYS A 432 34.42 1.06 -12.24
CA LYS A 432 33.03 0.58 -12.24
C LYS A 432 32.72 -0.07 -10.90
N ILE A 433 31.52 0.15 -10.39
CA ILE A 433 30.98 -0.61 -9.26
C ILE A 433 30.85 -2.06 -9.74
N ASP A 434 31.57 -2.99 -9.11
CA ASP A 434 31.40 -4.42 -9.35
C ASP A 434 30.47 -5.04 -8.30
N ASP A 435 30.06 -6.29 -8.51
CA ASP A 435 29.17 -7.02 -7.60
C ASP A 435 29.81 -7.37 -6.22
N LYS A 436 31.10 -7.04 -6.00
CA LYS A 436 31.82 -7.26 -4.74
C LYS A 436 31.85 -6.01 -3.86
N TRP A 437 31.47 -4.87 -4.42
CA TRP A 437 31.15 -3.66 -3.69
C TRP A 437 29.93 -3.96 -2.81
N GLU A 438 29.99 -3.70 -1.50
CA GLU A 438 29.08 -4.24 -0.46
C GLU A 438 27.88 -5.06 -0.99
N PRO A 439 27.77 -6.36 -0.62
CA PRO A 439 26.68 -7.26 -1.07
C PRO A 439 25.24 -6.74 -0.85
N ASN A 440 25.05 -5.63 -0.13
CA ASN A 440 23.76 -5.18 0.38
C ASN A 440 23.21 -3.90 -0.25
N SER A 441 24.02 -3.05 -0.91
CA SER A 441 23.55 -1.71 -1.31
C SER A 441 23.09 -1.63 -2.77
N TYR A 442 23.94 -1.99 -3.75
CA TYR A 442 23.58 -1.90 -5.16
C TYR A 442 22.46 -2.88 -5.58
N PRO A 443 22.54 -4.19 -5.29
CA PRO A 443 21.48 -5.13 -5.66
C PRO A 443 20.14 -4.79 -5.03
N ALA A 444 20.14 -4.38 -3.75
CA ALA A 444 18.92 -4.03 -3.02
C ALA A 444 18.28 -2.73 -3.52
N LEU A 445 19.08 -1.69 -3.82
CA LEU A 445 18.58 -0.44 -4.43
C LEU A 445 18.01 -0.70 -5.82
N MET A 446 18.71 -1.48 -6.64
CA MET A 446 18.22 -1.87 -7.96
C MET A 446 16.93 -2.68 -7.87
N GLU A 447 16.85 -3.66 -6.96
CA GLU A 447 15.65 -4.47 -6.77
C GLU A 447 14.47 -3.61 -6.29
N SER A 448 14.69 -2.72 -5.33
CA SER A 448 13.67 -1.79 -4.84
C SER A 448 13.16 -0.86 -5.96
N LEU A 449 14.07 -0.25 -6.73
CA LEU A 449 13.72 0.62 -7.84
C LEU A 449 12.88 -0.12 -8.90
N ILE A 450 13.34 -1.31 -9.31
CA ILE A 450 12.63 -2.13 -10.30
C ILE A 450 11.26 -2.53 -9.78
N ASN A 451 11.15 -2.93 -8.50
CA ASN A 451 9.85 -3.26 -7.90
C ASN A 451 8.91 -2.05 -7.90
N ILE A 452 9.38 -0.85 -7.57
CA ILE A 452 8.57 0.39 -7.61
C ILE A 452 8.08 0.66 -9.03
N LEU A 453 8.96 0.57 -10.04
CA LEU A 453 8.59 0.79 -11.44
C LEU A 453 7.57 -0.23 -11.95
N LEU A 454 7.59 -1.45 -11.40
CA LEU A 454 6.68 -2.53 -11.77
C LEU A 454 5.42 -2.59 -10.88
N MET A 455 5.25 -1.71 -9.89
CA MET A 455 4.10 -1.75 -8.98
C MET A 455 2.76 -1.66 -9.72
N ASP A 456 2.68 -0.83 -10.74
CA ASP A 456 1.46 -0.63 -11.56
C ASP A 456 1.16 -1.82 -12.48
N LEU A 457 2.12 -2.74 -12.62
CA LEU A 457 2.03 -3.95 -13.45
C LEU A 457 1.80 -5.22 -12.64
N ASN A 458 1.69 -5.16 -11.30
CA ASN A 458 1.51 -6.31 -10.41
C ASN A 458 0.28 -7.21 -10.74
N GLU A 459 -0.62 -6.76 -11.62
CA GLU A 459 -1.81 -7.51 -12.05
C GLU A 459 -1.94 -7.65 -13.57
N LYS A 460 -0.95 -7.20 -14.34
CA LYS A 460 -0.94 -7.25 -15.81
C LYS A 460 0.17 -8.15 -16.29
N ASP A 461 -0.11 -8.95 -17.31
CA ASP A 461 0.94 -9.75 -17.97
C ASP A 461 1.89 -8.79 -18.69
N ILE A 462 3.18 -8.87 -18.37
CA ILE A 462 4.22 -8.14 -19.09
C ILE A 462 4.45 -8.87 -20.41
N PRO A 463 4.25 -8.23 -21.57
CA PRO A 463 4.44 -8.88 -22.85
C PRO A 463 5.94 -9.18 -23.04
N ARG A 464 6.24 -10.41 -23.49
CA ARG A 464 7.61 -10.86 -23.73
C ARG A 464 8.32 -10.05 -24.81
N GLU A 465 7.55 -9.60 -25.80
CA GLU A 465 8.00 -8.71 -26.87
C GLU A 465 7.30 -7.36 -26.74
N PRO A 466 8.01 -6.25 -26.96
CA PRO A 466 7.39 -4.93 -26.93
C PRO A 466 6.31 -4.87 -28.01
N PRO A 467 5.07 -4.45 -27.68
CA PRO A 467 4.03 -4.28 -28.68
C PRO A 467 4.47 -3.25 -29.73
N PRO A 468 4.09 -3.43 -31.00
CA PRO A 468 4.47 -2.51 -32.05
C PRO A 468 3.89 -1.12 -31.77
N VAL A 469 4.72 -0.09 -31.92
CA VAL A 469 4.27 1.30 -31.84
C VAL A 469 3.40 1.59 -33.07
N PRO A 470 2.14 1.97 -32.91
CA PRO A 470 1.29 2.32 -34.05
C PRO A 470 1.87 3.53 -34.79
N PRO A 471 1.60 3.68 -36.10
CA PRO A 471 2.00 4.88 -36.83
C PRO A 471 1.38 6.13 -36.17
N PRO A 472 2.04 7.29 -36.26
CA PRO A 472 1.50 8.52 -35.70
C PRO A 472 0.11 8.80 -36.32
N PRO A 473 -0.83 9.35 -35.52
CA PRO A 473 -2.14 9.69 -36.03
C PRO A 473 -2.02 10.71 -37.18
N PRO A 474 -2.96 10.69 -38.15
CA PRO A 474 -2.90 11.54 -39.33
C PRO A 474 -3.04 13.03 -39.02
N ASN A 475 -3.61 13.39 -37.87
CA ASN A 475 -3.76 14.75 -37.38
C ASN A 475 -3.40 14.83 -35.89
N PHE A 476 -3.03 16.03 -35.45
CA PHE A 476 -2.75 16.36 -34.04
C PHE A 476 -3.94 17.10 -33.39
N GLU A 477 -5.16 16.78 -33.81
CA GLU A 477 -6.38 17.27 -33.16
C GLU A 477 -6.68 16.38 -31.96
N PHE A 478 -6.23 16.80 -30.79
CA PHE A 478 -6.49 16.10 -29.54
C PHE A 478 -7.92 16.40 -29.08
N SER A 479 -8.68 15.36 -28.75
CA SER A 479 -10.07 15.44 -28.29
C SER A 479 -10.22 15.90 -26.83
N VAL A 480 -9.11 16.20 -26.16
CA VAL A 480 -9.04 16.70 -24.79
C VAL A 480 -7.96 17.79 -24.76
N GLU A 481 -8.31 18.99 -24.28
CA GLU A 481 -7.36 20.09 -24.03
C GLU A 481 -6.51 19.85 -22.78
#